data_AF-A0A2V7CAM5-F1
#
_entry.id   AF-A0A2V7CAM5-F1
#
_cell.length_a   1.000
_cell.length_b   1.000
_cell.length_c   1.000
_cell.angle_alpha   90.00
_cell.angle_beta   90.00
_cell.angle_gamma   90.00
#
_symmetry.space_group_name_H-M   'P 1'
#
loop_
_entity.id
_entity.type
_entity.pdbx_description
1 polymer ?
#
loop_
_entity_poly.entity_id
_entity_poly.type
_entity_poly.pdbx_seq_one_letter_code
_entity_poly.pdbx_strand_id
1 'polypeptide(L)'
;MSSDLSALLSATFYEAGDEHRVELIHQRDRAARRRLASLDLAVYDPEGKNLTAVPLDTHQEILDLGTLVGPVAAGRPRVMVLLDARYEEQIFPYRPHHYGFLHRRGSTTAALYYAVNAVLGGVPDRIGATGLNNFETYIFLREAFAERYSVLLGNPARFSTAEAQVTAYYATGRLTQVVALAPKAHREVALTSEHAGERLQRVEIKALFRLASYVVGRRADSGELVLFDHLFSYHR
;
A
#
# COMPACT_ATOMS: atom_id res chain seq x y z
N MET A 1 9.60 -25.43 16.36
CA MET A 1 9.51 -24.88 14.99
C MET A 1 8.56 -23.69 15.07
N SER A 2 9.09 -22.47 15.09
CA SER A 2 8.29 -21.24 15.10
C SER A 2 7.51 -21.20 13.79
N SER A 3 6.18 -21.14 13.85
CA SER A 3 5.41 -21.07 12.63
C SER A 3 5.45 -19.64 12.09
N ASP A 4 5.94 -19.45 10.86
CA ASP A 4 5.89 -18.19 10.12
C ASP A 4 4.44 -17.71 9.86
N LEU A 5 3.43 -18.47 10.33
CA LEU A 5 2.03 -18.08 10.36
C LEU A 5 1.84 -16.73 11.07
N SER A 6 2.69 -16.44 12.06
CA SER A 6 2.70 -15.22 12.88
C SER A 6 3.22 -13.96 12.25
N ALA A 7 3.84 -14.03 11.08
CA ALA A 7 4.42 -12.88 10.41
C ALA A 7 3.43 -12.21 9.45
N LEU A 8 3.42 -10.88 9.46
CA LEU A 8 2.76 -10.02 8.50
C LEU A 8 3.74 -8.94 8.06
N LEU A 9 4.10 -8.96 6.78
CA LEU A 9 4.79 -7.86 6.14
C LEU A 9 3.76 -7.02 5.38
N SER A 10 3.66 -5.75 5.76
CA SER A 10 2.77 -4.79 5.10
C SER A 10 3.55 -3.57 4.63
N ALA A 11 3.01 -2.87 3.64
CA ALA A 11 3.70 -1.77 2.99
C ALA A 11 2.73 -0.62 2.66
N THR A 12 3.19 0.61 2.90
CA THR A 12 2.51 1.83 2.45
C THR A 12 3.51 2.84 1.90
N PHE A 13 2.99 3.95 1.38
CA PHE A 13 3.78 5.07 0.90
C PHE A 13 3.49 6.31 1.72
N TYR A 14 4.53 6.88 2.32
CA TYR A 14 4.43 8.17 3.00
C TYR A 14 4.65 9.28 1.99
N GLU A 15 3.74 10.25 1.95
CA GLU A 15 3.85 11.49 1.17
C GLU A 15 4.03 12.68 2.12
N ALA A 16 4.99 13.55 1.82
CA ALA A 16 5.25 14.71 2.65
C ALA A 16 4.07 15.70 2.63
N GLY A 17 3.69 16.20 3.80
CA GLY A 17 2.62 17.20 3.97
C GLY A 17 1.28 16.63 4.43
N ASP A 18 1.10 15.31 4.34
CA ASP A 18 -0.09 14.65 4.85
C ASP A 18 0.11 14.20 6.32
N GLU A 19 -0.96 14.28 7.10
CA GLU A 19 -1.09 13.52 8.34
C GLU A 19 -1.35 12.07 7.97
N HIS A 20 -0.37 11.21 8.24
CA HIS A 20 -0.44 9.79 7.91
C HIS A 20 -0.29 8.97 9.18
N ARG A 21 -1.36 8.26 9.55
CA ARG A 21 -1.36 7.32 10.67
C ARG A 21 -1.61 5.90 10.19
N VAL A 22 -1.04 4.92 10.88
CA VAL A 22 -1.34 3.51 10.64
C VAL A 22 -1.86 2.90 11.93
N GLU A 23 -3.11 2.45 11.91
CA GLU A 23 -3.66 1.56 12.93
C GLU A 23 -3.09 0.17 12.68
N LEU A 24 -2.35 -0.34 13.65
CA LEU A 24 -1.73 -1.67 13.56
C LEU A 24 -2.75 -2.77 13.80
N ILE A 25 -3.84 -2.47 14.50
CA ILE A 25 -4.84 -3.46 14.92
C ILE A 25 -6.20 -2.77 14.93
N HIS A 26 -7.24 -3.43 14.42
CA HIS A 26 -8.54 -2.80 14.23
C HIS A 26 -9.23 -2.56 15.58
N GLN A 27 -9.84 -1.39 15.77
CA GLN A 27 -10.40 -0.96 17.06
C GLN A 27 -11.46 -1.91 17.66
N ARG A 28 -12.13 -2.69 16.80
CA ARG A 28 -13.13 -3.70 17.21
C ARG A 28 -12.51 -4.99 17.78
N ASP A 29 -11.19 -5.10 17.79
CA ASP A 29 -10.50 -6.29 18.27
C ASP A 29 -10.44 -6.33 19.79
N ARG A 30 -10.61 -7.53 20.34
CA ARG A 30 -10.43 -7.78 21.77
C ARG A 30 -8.99 -7.47 22.15
N ALA A 31 -8.77 -6.83 23.31
CA ALA A 31 -7.44 -6.43 23.80
C ALA A 31 -6.38 -7.56 23.75
N ALA A 32 -6.80 -8.82 24.01
CA ALA A 32 -5.91 -9.99 23.94
C ALA A 32 -5.36 -10.29 22.53
N ARG A 33 -5.99 -9.77 21.48
CA ARG A 33 -5.57 -9.92 20.07
C ARG A 33 -4.72 -8.76 19.58
N ARG A 34 -4.42 -7.80 20.48
CA ARG A 34 -3.67 -6.59 20.15
C ARG A 34 -2.16 -6.70 20.40
N ARG A 35 -1.66 -7.88 20.74
CA ARG A 35 -0.27 -8.05 21.16
C ARG A 35 0.63 -8.49 20.01
N LEU A 36 1.65 -7.69 19.77
CA LEU A 36 2.74 -8.00 18.87
C LEU A 36 3.92 -8.54 19.68
N ALA A 37 4.52 -9.63 19.21
CA ALA A 37 5.79 -10.12 19.70
C ALA A 37 6.95 -9.23 19.21
N SER A 38 6.85 -8.70 17.99
CA SER A 38 7.77 -7.69 17.47
C SER A 38 7.10 -6.84 16.40
N LEU A 39 7.61 -5.63 16.22
CA LEU A 39 7.25 -4.74 15.13
C LEU A 39 8.48 -3.95 14.70
N ASP A 40 8.87 -4.09 13.44
CA ASP A 40 9.93 -3.27 12.85
C ASP A 40 9.36 -2.37 11.76
N LEU A 41 9.82 -1.13 11.73
CA LEU A 41 9.54 -0.17 10.66
C LEU A 41 10.81 0.09 9.87
N ALA A 42 10.74 -0.07 8.55
CA ALA A 42 11.82 0.28 7.65
C ALA A 42 11.35 1.25 6.56
N VAL A 43 12.15 2.27 6.28
CA VAL A 43 11.86 3.30 5.27
C VAL A 43 12.86 3.18 4.14
N TYR A 44 12.36 3.23 2.90
CA TYR A 44 13.17 3.14 1.70
C TYR A 44 12.86 4.31 0.75
N ASP A 45 13.91 4.84 0.12
CA ASP A 45 13.77 5.83 -0.94
C ASP A 45 13.40 5.17 -2.29
N PRO A 46 13.07 5.95 -3.34
CA PRO A 46 12.62 5.42 -4.62
C PRO A 46 13.59 4.40 -5.25
N GLU A 47 14.87 4.55 -4.99
CA GLU A 47 15.94 3.69 -5.48
C GLU A 47 16.12 2.41 -4.64
N GLY A 48 15.39 2.28 -3.53
CA GLY A 48 15.45 1.15 -2.60
C GLY A 48 16.53 1.26 -1.55
N LYS A 49 17.16 2.42 -1.38
CA LYS A 49 18.12 2.66 -0.31
C LYS A 49 17.37 2.72 1.02
N ASN A 50 17.86 1.98 2.01
CA ASN A 50 17.34 2.09 3.37
C ASN A 50 17.70 3.46 3.95
N LEU A 51 16.67 4.20 4.37
CA LEU A 51 16.81 5.49 5.06
C LEU A 51 16.84 5.30 6.57
N THR A 52 16.01 4.38 7.09
CA THR A 52 16.03 3.96 8.49
C THR A 52 15.41 2.56 8.62
N ALA A 53 15.78 1.87 9.69
CA ALA A 53 15.12 0.65 10.15
C ALA A 53 15.17 0.66 11.68
N VAL A 54 14.00 0.66 12.31
CA VAL A 54 13.88 0.77 13.77
C VAL A 54 12.84 -0.20 14.32
N PRO A 55 13.13 -0.87 15.45
CA PRO A 55 12.11 -1.56 16.21
C PRO A 55 11.15 -0.53 16.81
N LEU A 56 9.88 -0.89 16.87
CA LEU A 56 8.81 -0.08 17.46
C LEU A 56 8.26 -0.73 18.72
N ASP A 57 7.62 0.09 19.56
CA ASP A 57 6.92 -0.39 20.74
C ASP A 57 5.68 -1.21 20.32
N THR A 58 5.66 -2.48 20.72
CA THR A 58 4.61 -3.44 20.38
C THR A 58 3.29 -3.19 21.11
N HIS A 59 3.26 -2.26 22.06
CA HIS A 59 2.04 -1.79 22.73
C HIS A 59 1.36 -0.62 22.01
N GLN A 60 2.00 -0.02 21.00
CA GLN A 60 1.39 1.04 20.22
C GLN A 60 0.28 0.47 19.33
N GLU A 61 -0.91 1.07 19.39
CA GLU A 61 -2.04 0.69 18.52
C GLU A 61 -2.06 1.52 17.22
N ILE A 62 -1.52 2.75 17.28
CA ILE A 62 -1.51 3.71 16.18
C ILE A 62 -0.10 4.28 16.03
N LEU A 63 0.46 4.19 14.83
CA LEU A 63 1.71 4.83 14.45
C LEU A 63 1.45 6.15 13.75
N ASP A 64 2.11 7.23 14.19
CA ASP A 64 2.18 8.48 13.43
C ASP A 64 3.38 8.44 12.48
N LEU A 65 3.13 8.11 11.21
CA LEU A 65 4.17 8.05 10.19
C LEU A 65 4.73 9.43 9.88
N GLY A 66 3.97 10.51 10.06
CA GLY A 66 4.49 11.87 9.87
C GLY A 66 5.66 12.16 10.81
N THR A 67 5.52 11.76 12.07
CA THR A 67 6.56 11.92 13.09
C THR A 67 7.71 10.93 12.89
N LEU A 68 7.42 9.67 12.57
CA LEU A 68 8.44 8.61 12.44
C LEU A 68 9.24 8.71 11.14
N VAL A 69 8.61 9.09 10.03
CA VAL A 69 9.16 9.04 8.67
C VAL A 69 9.55 10.43 8.16
N GLY A 70 8.80 11.47 8.53
CA GLY A 70 9.02 12.84 8.06
C GLY A 70 10.48 13.33 8.17
N PRO A 71 11.15 13.18 9.33
CA PRO A 71 12.54 13.61 9.50
C PRO A 71 13.52 12.88 8.57
N VAL A 72 13.33 11.58 8.35
CA VAL A 72 14.27 10.74 7.56
C VAL A 72 13.98 10.80 6.05
N ALA A 73 12.76 11.14 5.64
CA ALA A 73 12.40 11.31 4.23
C ALA A 73 13.17 12.46 3.58
N ALA A 74 13.64 13.44 4.38
CA ALA A 74 14.54 14.52 3.98
C ALA A 74 14.08 15.26 2.70
N GLY A 75 12.80 15.65 2.65
CA GLY A 75 12.21 16.41 1.54
C GLY A 75 11.87 15.58 0.30
N ARG A 76 12.04 14.25 0.33
CA ARG A 76 11.57 13.38 -0.76
C ARG A 76 10.04 13.46 -0.87
N PRO A 77 9.50 13.49 -2.10
CA PRO A 77 8.05 13.56 -2.30
C PRO A 77 7.35 12.31 -1.76
N ARG A 78 7.99 11.14 -1.90
CA ARG A 78 7.44 9.87 -1.42
C ARG A 78 8.52 8.87 -1.04
N VAL A 79 8.29 8.16 0.05
CA VAL A 79 9.11 7.01 0.50
C VAL A 79 8.21 5.81 0.75
N MET A 80 8.74 4.60 0.56
CA MET A 80 8.05 3.37 0.94
C MET A 80 8.33 3.05 2.39
N VAL A 81 7.28 2.70 3.13
CA VAL A 81 7.35 2.28 4.54
C VAL A 81 6.94 0.82 4.60
N LEU A 82 7.82 -0.03 5.13
CA LEU A 82 7.54 -1.42 5.43
C LEU A 82 7.33 -1.60 6.93
N LEU A 83 6.31 -2.36 7.29
CA LEU A 83 6.00 -2.78 8.65
C LEU A 83 6.11 -4.31 8.70
N ASP A 84 7.11 -4.81 9.41
CA ASP A 84 7.31 -6.24 9.67
C ASP A 84 6.79 -6.55 11.06
N ALA A 85 5.57 -7.08 11.12
CA ALA A 85 4.87 -7.37 12.35
C ALA A 85 4.88 -8.87 12.63
N ARG A 86 5.20 -9.25 13.87
CA ARG A 86 5.03 -10.61 14.37
C ARG A 86 4.03 -10.62 15.50
N TYR A 87 2.99 -11.43 15.37
CA TYR A 87 1.95 -11.60 16.37
C TYR A 87 2.34 -12.71 17.35
N GLU A 88 1.89 -12.63 18.60
CA GLU A 88 2.07 -13.75 19.53
C GLU A 88 1.35 -15.00 19.00
N GLU A 89 2.01 -16.18 19.00
CA GLU A 89 1.48 -17.41 18.40
C GLU A 89 0.09 -17.80 18.93
N GLN A 90 -0.21 -17.47 20.20
CA GLN A 90 -1.50 -17.73 20.85
C GLN A 90 -2.68 -16.95 20.26
N ILE A 91 -2.41 -15.95 19.41
CA ILE A 91 -3.43 -15.12 18.77
C ILE A 91 -3.92 -15.78 17.46
N PHE A 92 -3.25 -16.83 16.95
CA PHE A 92 -3.64 -17.53 15.74
C PHE A 92 -4.98 -18.26 15.85
N PRO A 93 -5.77 -18.35 14.75
CA PRO A 93 -5.52 -17.84 13.40
C PRO A 93 -6.15 -16.44 13.15
N TYR A 94 -6.05 -15.52 14.12
CA TYR A 94 -6.56 -14.16 13.93
C TYR A 94 -5.94 -13.49 12.70
N ARG A 95 -6.73 -12.66 12.00
CA ARG A 95 -6.40 -12.04 10.70
C ARG A 95 -6.16 -10.54 10.87
N PRO A 96 -4.99 -10.12 11.35
CA PRO A 96 -4.73 -8.71 11.51
C PRO A 96 -4.59 -8.04 10.14
N HIS A 97 -5.28 -6.92 9.98
CA HIS A 97 -5.06 -5.98 8.89
C HIS A 97 -4.63 -4.66 9.50
N HIS A 98 -3.60 -4.05 8.93
CA HIS A 98 -3.23 -2.68 9.25
C HIS A 98 -4.09 -1.75 8.40
N TYR A 99 -4.53 -0.64 8.98
CA TYR A 99 -5.32 0.37 8.27
C TYR A 99 -4.62 1.72 8.32
N GLY A 100 -4.54 2.38 7.17
CA GLY A 100 -3.98 3.71 7.04
C GLY A 100 -5.07 4.77 7.13
N PHE A 101 -4.76 5.85 7.82
CA PHE A 101 -5.49 7.10 7.81
C PHE A 101 -4.59 8.15 7.16
N LEU A 102 -5.08 8.83 6.13
CA LEU A 102 -4.37 9.89 5.43
C LEU A 102 -5.25 11.13 5.33
N HIS A 103 -4.76 12.25 5.84
CA HIS A 103 -5.46 13.52 5.76
C HIS A 103 -4.48 14.64 5.42
N ARG A 104 -4.78 15.41 4.37
CA ARG A 104 -3.95 16.56 4.02
C ARG A 104 -4.10 17.63 5.10
N ARG A 105 -2.99 18.06 5.69
CA ARG A 105 -3.01 19.10 6.74
C ARG A 105 -3.65 20.38 6.24
N GLY A 106 -4.61 20.90 6.99
CA GLY A 106 -5.35 22.11 6.65
C GLY A 106 -6.44 21.93 5.60
N SER A 107 -6.71 20.70 5.13
CA SER A 107 -7.84 20.44 4.24
C SER A 107 -9.18 20.41 4.99
N THR A 108 -10.25 20.71 4.26
CA THR A 108 -11.65 20.56 4.69
C THR A 108 -12.31 19.31 4.13
N THR A 109 -11.65 18.57 3.23
CA THR A 109 -12.18 17.30 2.72
C THR A 109 -12.01 16.18 3.74
N ALA A 110 -12.88 15.18 3.65
CA ALA A 110 -12.77 13.97 4.45
C ALA A 110 -11.41 13.27 4.27
N ALA A 111 -10.89 12.73 5.37
CA ALA A 111 -9.70 11.90 5.36
C ALA A 111 -9.94 10.59 4.59
N LEU A 112 -8.87 10.06 4.00
CA LEU A 112 -8.84 8.73 3.42
C LEU A 112 -8.58 7.69 4.50
N TYR A 113 -9.40 6.66 4.53
CA TYR A 113 -9.16 5.45 5.33
C TYR A 113 -9.03 4.26 4.39
N TYR A 114 -7.95 3.48 4.53
CA TYR A 114 -7.63 2.43 3.57
C TYR A 114 -6.94 1.24 4.23
N ALA A 115 -7.01 0.06 3.63
CA ALA A 115 -6.25 -1.10 4.08
C ALA A 115 -4.78 -0.98 3.64
N VAL A 116 -3.84 -1.07 4.58
CA VAL A 116 -2.41 -1.13 4.25
C VAL A 116 -2.13 -2.46 3.56
N ASN A 117 -1.43 -2.41 2.42
CA ASN A 117 -1.20 -3.55 1.55
C ASN A 117 -0.35 -4.62 2.28
N ALA A 118 -0.97 -5.74 2.60
CA ALA A 118 -0.28 -6.93 3.08
C ALA A 118 0.44 -7.60 1.91
N VAL A 119 1.78 -7.56 1.92
CA VAL A 119 2.61 -8.05 0.82
C VAL A 119 3.16 -9.46 1.06
N LEU A 120 3.30 -9.87 2.32
CA LEU A 120 3.61 -11.24 2.72
C LEU A 120 2.90 -11.55 4.05
N GLY A 121 2.39 -12.77 4.21
CA GLY A 121 1.64 -13.15 5.41
C GLY A 121 0.20 -12.62 5.42
N GLY A 122 -0.46 -12.68 6.57
CA GLY A 122 -1.83 -12.15 6.76
C GLY A 122 -2.99 -13.04 6.28
N VAL A 123 -2.70 -14.17 5.62
CA VAL A 123 -3.70 -15.22 5.34
C VAL A 123 -3.06 -16.59 5.55
N PRO A 124 -3.50 -17.38 6.56
CA PRO A 124 -2.90 -18.69 6.87
C PRO A 124 -2.80 -19.63 5.66
N ASP A 125 -3.78 -19.59 4.76
CA ASP A 125 -3.81 -20.43 3.55
C ASP A 125 -2.98 -19.87 2.38
N ARG A 126 -2.41 -18.66 2.50
CA ARG A 126 -1.51 -18.06 1.49
C ARG A 126 -0.05 -18.16 1.86
N ILE A 127 0.26 -18.46 3.12
CA ILE A 127 1.61 -18.74 3.59
C ILE A 127 1.99 -20.13 3.05
N GLY A 128 2.54 -20.14 1.83
CA GLY A 128 2.87 -21.36 1.07
C GLY A 128 2.16 -21.50 -0.28
N ALA A 129 1.23 -20.60 -0.63
CA ALA A 129 0.56 -20.63 -1.93
C ALA A 129 1.45 -20.02 -3.04
N THR A 130 2.41 -20.80 -3.52
CA THR A 130 3.35 -20.44 -4.59
C THR A 130 2.71 -20.30 -5.98
N GLY A 131 1.42 -20.66 -6.12
CA GLY A 131 0.66 -20.60 -7.37
C GLY A 131 -0.34 -19.44 -7.49
N LEU A 132 -0.38 -18.51 -6.52
CA LEU A 132 -1.25 -17.34 -6.64
C LEU A 132 -0.64 -16.36 -7.64
N ASN A 133 -1.23 -16.31 -8.84
CA ASN A 133 -1.04 -15.18 -9.74
C ASN A 133 -1.34 -13.90 -8.94
N ASN A 134 -0.32 -13.07 -8.68
CA ASN A 134 -0.48 -11.78 -8.02
C ASN A 134 -1.04 -10.81 -9.05
N PHE A 135 -2.35 -10.94 -9.23
CA PHE A 135 -3.16 -10.17 -10.14
C PHE A 135 -4.08 -9.28 -9.32
N GLU A 136 -3.89 -7.98 -9.49
CA GLU A 136 -4.73 -6.98 -8.86
C GLU A 136 -5.53 -6.25 -9.92
N THR A 137 -6.82 -6.10 -9.68
CA THR A 137 -7.73 -5.34 -10.56
C THR A 137 -8.36 -4.20 -9.77
N TYR A 138 -8.41 -3.04 -10.40
CA TYR A 138 -9.06 -1.84 -9.89
C TYR A 138 -10.02 -1.34 -10.96
N ILE A 139 -11.28 -1.10 -10.58
CA ILE A 139 -12.35 -0.69 -11.50
C ILE A 139 -12.74 0.74 -11.19
N PHE A 140 -12.82 1.56 -12.23
CA PHE A 140 -13.24 2.96 -12.13
C PHE A 140 -14.73 3.06 -12.45
N LEU A 141 -15.43 3.92 -11.71
CA LEU A 141 -16.82 4.27 -12.02
C LEU A 141 -16.89 5.14 -13.28
N ARG A 142 -18.09 5.28 -13.85
CA ARG A 142 -18.32 6.01 -15.11
C ARG A 142 -18.01 7.52 -15.03
N GLU A 143 -17.92 8.08 -13.82
CA GLU A 143 -17.65 9.50 -13.60
C GLU A 143 -16.17 9.75 -13.31
N ALA A 144 -15.64 10.84 -13.86
CA ALA A 144 -14.26 11.24 -13.63
C ALA A 144 -14.12 11.77 -12.20
N PHE A 145 -13.41 11.01 -11.36
CA PHE A 145 -13.26 11.33 -9.94
C PHE A 145 -11.91 12.00 -9.62
N ALA A 146 -10.93 11.87 -10.53
CA ALA A 146 -9.63 12.51 -10.46
C ALA A 146 -9.16 12.95 -11.86
N GLU A 147 -8.32 13.98 -11.92
CA GLU A 147 -7.72 14.45 -13.18
C GLU A 147 -6.51 13.63 -13.60
N ARG A 148 -5.80 13.09 -12.62
CA ARG A 148 -4.58 12.31 -12.80
C ARG A 148 -4.70 11.05 -11.99
N TYR A 149 -4.40 9.93 -12.64
CA TYR A 149 -4.35 8.62 -12.00
C TYR A 149 -2.91 8.11 -12.05
N SER A 150 -2.54 7.37 -11.03
CA SER A 150 -1.25 6.70 -10.97
C SER A 150 -1.37 5.37 -10.26
N VAL A 151 -0.43 4.48 -10.53
CA VAL A 151 -0.18 3.29 -9.70
C VAL A 151 1.05 3.55 -8.86
N LEU A 152 0.92 3.46 -7.54
CA LEU A 152 2.06 3.36 -6.65
C LEU A 152 2.47 1.90 -6.60
N LEU A 153 3.74 1.60 -6.92
CA LEU A 153 4.30 0.26 -6.87
C LEU A 153 5.54 0.25 -5.98
N GLY A 154 5.66 -0.74 -5.11
CA GLY A 154 6.82 -0.95 -4.24
C GLY A 154 7.21 -2.42 -4.22
N ASN A 155 8.51 -2.68 -4.32
CA ASN A 155 9.05 -4.04 -4.29
C ASN A 155 9.51 -4.39 -2.86
N PRO A 156 8.77 -5.23 -2.10
CA PRO A 156 9.17 -5.61 -0.76
C PRO A 156 10.29 -6.68 -0.75
N ALA A 157 10.68 -7.24 -1.90
CA ALA A 157 11.70 -8.27 -1.96
C ALA A 157 13.05 -7.75 -1.46
N ARG A 158 13.81 -8.65 -0.83
CA ARG A 158 15.14 -8.34 -0.28
C ARG A 158 16.25 -8.39 -1.34
N PHE A 159 16.12 -9.26 -2.34
CA PHE A 159 17.22 -9.59 -3.25
C PHE A 159 16.84 -9.58 -4.73
N SER A 160 15.55 -9.66 -5.06
CA SER A 160 15.10 -9.85 -6.44
C SER A 160 14.49 -8.58 -7.00
N THR A 161 14.88 -8.24 -8.22
CA THR A 161 14.14 -7.28 -9.05
C THR A 161 12.77 -7.87 -9.38
N ALA A 162 11.72 -7.07 -9.22
CA ALA A 162 10.38 -7.39 -9.68
C ALA A 162 10.13 -6.79 -11.06
N GLU A 163 9.46 -7.54 -11.93
CA GLU A 163 8.84 -6.97 -13.12
C GLU A 163 7.32 -6.96 -12.93
N ALA A 164 6.74 -5.76 -12.96
CA ALA A 164 5.31 -5.55 -12.91
C ALA A 164 4.79 -5.13 -14.28
N GLN A 165 3.80 -5.84 -14.79
CA GLN A 165 3.01 -5.40 -15.93
C GLN A 165 1.81 -4.61 -15.42
N VAL A 166 1.76 -3.32 -15.72
CA VAL A 166 0.63 -2.44 -15.46
C VAL A 166 -0.16 -2.28 -16.75
N THR A 167 -1.43 -2.68 -16.75
CA THR A 167 -2.31 -2.59 -17.92
C THR A 167 -3.51 -1.71 -17.60
N ALA A 168 -3.61 -0.58 -18.30
CA ALA A 168 -4.75 0.32 -18.28
C ALA A 168 -5.74 -0.06 -19.39
N TYR A 169 -7.00 -0.29 -19.04
CA TYR A 169 -8.07 -0.68 -19.96
C TYR A 169 -9.05 0.47 -20.17
N TYR A 170 -9.46 0.61 -21.43
CA TYR A 170 -10.43 1.56 -21.93
C TYR A 170 -11.54 0.79 -22.67
N ALA A 171 -12.63 1.45 -23.05
CA ALA A 171 -13.77 0.77 -23.69
C ALA A 171 -13.36 -0.03 -24.94
N THR A 172 -12.44 0.51 -25.74
CA THR A 172 -12.02 -0.05 -27.03
C THR A 172 -10.50 -0.20 -27.15
N GLY A 173 -9.78 -0.41 -26.04
CA GLY A 173 -8.34 -0.59 -26.09
C GLY A 173 -7.68 -0.81 -24.74
N ARG A 174 -6.35 -0.99 -24.76
CA ARG A 174 -5.53 -1.05 -23.56
C ARG A 174 -4.14 -0.51 -23.81
N LEU A 175 -3.55 0.06 -22.77
CA LEU A 175 -2.15 0.46 -22.73
C LEU A 175 -1.44 -0.39 -21.68
N THR A 176 -0.28 -0.94 -22.04
CA THR A 176 0.51 -1.78 -21.15
C THR A 176 1.89 -1.19 -20.97
N GLN A 177 2.35 -1.15 -19.72
CA GLN A 177 3.72 -0.77 -19.38
C GLN A 177 4.34 -1.86 -18.48
N VAL A 178 5.59 -2.21 -18.76
CA VAL A 178 6.40 -3.05 -17.87
C VAL A 178 7.27 -2.14 -17.00
N VAL A 179 7.29 -2.42 -15.71
CA VAL A 179 8.04 -1.66 -14.70
C VAL A 179 8.95 -2.61 -13.96
N ALA A 180 10.25 -2.44 -14.13
CA ALA A 180 11.26 -3.11 -13.32
C ALA A 180 11.49 -2.32 -12.03
N LEU A 181 11.45 -3.01 -10.89
CA LEU A 181 11.70 -2.45 -9.56
C LEU A 181 12.81 -3.24 -8.89
N ALA A 182 13.94 -2.60 -8.62
CA ALA A 182 15.01 -3.17 -7.81
C ALA A 182 14.49 -3.55 -6.41
N PRO A 183 15.21 -4.40 -5.65
CA PRO A 183 14.84 -4.71 -4.28
C PRO A 183 14.59 -3.45 -3.45
N LYS A 184 13.48 -3.41 -2.72
CA LYS A 184 13.05 -2.27 -1.88
C LYS A 184 12.76 -0.96 -2.62
N ALA A 185 12.89 -0.92 -3.95
CA ALA A 185 12.58 0.27 -4.73
C ALA A 185 11.07 0.47 -4.87
N HIS A 186 10.67 1.71 -5.11
CA HIS A 186 9.28 2.06 -5.45
C HIS A 186 9.19 3.09 -6.56
N ARG A 187 8.04 3.11 -7.22
CA ARG A 187 7.76 4.00 -8.34
C ARG A 187 6.30 4.37 -8.39
N GLU A 188 6.05 5.63 -8.77
CA GLU A 188 4.73 6.07 -9.25
C GLU A 188 4.69 5.93 -10.77
N VAL A 189 3.69 5.22 -11.27
CA VAL A 189 3.45 4.99 -12.69
C VAL A 189 2.22 5.78 -13.08
N ALA A 190 2.43 6.87 -13.84
CA ALA A 190 1.32 7.66 -14.34
C ALA A 190 0.43 6.83 -15.27
N LEU A 191 -0.88 6.96 -15.10
CA LEU A 191 -1.90 6.35 -15.94
C LEU A 191 -2.53 7.41 -16.83
N THR A 192 -2.67 7.08 -18.10
CA THR A 192 -3.41 7.91 -19.04
C THR A 192 -4.90 7.89 -18.65
N SER A 193 -5.47 9.05 -18.33
CA SER A 193 -6.87 9.16 -17.91
C SER A 193 -7.86 8.97 -19.07
N GLU A 194 -7.45 9.31 -20.29
CA GLU A 194 -8.22 9.15 -21.52
C GLU A 194 -7.32 8.70 -22.69
N HIS A 195 -7.74 7.67 -23.41
CA HIS A 195 -7.03 7.14 -24.58
C HIS A 195 -8.01 6.93 -25.73
N ALA A 196 -7.72 7.55 -26.88
CA ALA A 196 -8.57 7.50 -28.07
C ALA A 196 -10.04 7.95 -27.80
N GLY A 197 -10.24 8.98 -26.98
CA GLY A 197 -11.56 9.49 -26.60
C GLY A 197 -12.28 8.67 -25.52
N GLU A 198 -11.67 7.58 -25.06
CA GLU A 198 -12.24 6.68 -24.06
C GLU A 198 -11.56 6.87 -22.69
N ARG A 199 -12.36 6.92 -21.64
CA ARG A 199 -11.87 7.07 -20.27
C ARG A 199 -11.28 5.77 -19.74
N LEU A 200 -10.33 5.90 -18.81
CA LEU A 200 -9.80 4.77 -18.04
C LEU A 200 -10.95 4.06 -17.29
N GLN A 201 -11.13 2.77 -17.55
CA GLN A 201 -12.19 1.97 -16.93
C GLN A 201 -11.65 0.99 -15.90
N ARG A 202 -10.43 0.51 -16.09
CA ARG A 202 -9.85 -0.53 -15.25
C ARG A 202 -8.33 -0.52 -15.32
N VAL A 203 -7.68 -0.82 -14.21
CA VAL A 203 -6.24 -1.06 -14.14
C VAL A 203 -6.00 -2.47 -13.63
N GLU A 204 -5.13 -3.20 -14.31
CA GLU A 204 -4.61 -4.48 -13.86
C GLU A 204 -3.11 -4.36 -13.56
N ILE A 205 -2.67 -4.96 -12.46
CA ILE A 205 -1.26 -5.10 -12.11
C ILE A 205 -0.97 -6.59 -12.04
N LYS A 206 0.05 -7.04 -12.77
CA LYS A 206 0.50 -8.43 -12.78
C LYS A 206 2.00 -8.50 -12.49
N ALA A 207 2.39 -9.28 -11.49
CA ALA A 207 3.79 -9.53 -11.16
C ALA A 207 3.98 -10.99 -10.69
N LEU A 208 5.22 -11.48 -10.71
CA LEU A 208 5.54 -12.85 -10.27
C LEU A 208 5.31 -13.04 -8.76
N PHE A 209 5.52 -12.00 -7.96
CA PHE A 209 5.26 -11.97 -6.53
C PHE A 209 4.48 -10.72 -6.16
N ARG A 210 3.88 -10.72 -4.95
CA ARG A 210 3.05 -9.61 -4.50
C ARG A 210 3.89 -8.36 -4.26
N LEU A 211 3.44 -7.25 -4.84
CA LEU A 211 4.03 -5.92 -4.65
C LEU A 211 3.19 -5.12 -3.67
N ALA A 212 3.79 -4.09 -3.09
CA ALA A 212 3.03 -3.02 -2.47
C ALA A 212 2.39 -2.21 -3.59
N SER A 213 1.06 -2.14 -3.64
CA SER A 213 0.37 -1.47 -4.74
C SER A 213 -0.87 -0.72 -4.27
N TYR A 214 -1.04 0.47 -4.82
CA TYR A 214 -2.28 1.25 -4.74
C TYR A 214 -2.51 1.96 -6.07
N VAL A 215 -3.76 1.98 -6.51
CA VAL A 215 -4.19 2.92 -7.55
C VAL A 215 -4.66 4.18 -6.85
N VAL A 216 -4.08 5.31 -7.24
CA VAL A 216 -4.37 6.61 -6.65
C VAL A 216 -4.79 7.60 -7.73
N GLY A 217 -5.57 8.59 -7.32
CA GLY A 217 -5.89 9.75 -8.13
C GLY A 217 -5.57 11.04 -7.40
N ARG A 218 -5.53 12.15 -8.15
CA ARG A 218 -5.59 13.50 -7.57
C ARG A 218 -6.78 14.28 -8.08
N ARG A 219 -7.55 14.86 -7.16
CA ARG A 219 -8.69 15.71 -7.51
C ARG A 219 -8.23 17.02 -8.16
N ALA A 220 -9.00 17.48 -9.14
CA ALA A 220 -8.79 18.74 -9.86
C ALA A 220 -8.73 19.96 -8.95
N ASP A 221 -9.72 20.05 -8.09
CA ASP A 221 -10.10 21.22 -7.33
C ASP A 221 -9.18 21.49 -6.14
N SER A 222 -8.62 20.42 -5.57
CA SER A 222 -7.96 20.41 -4.25
C SER A 222 -6.59 19.74 -4.29
N GLY A 223 -6.26 19.03 -5.36
CA GLY A 223 -5.03 18.23 -5.49
C GLY A 223 -4.95 17.07 -4.50
N GLU A 224 -6.05 16.74 -3.83
CA GLU A 224 -6.10 15.71 -2.80
C GLU A 224 -5.93 14.34 -3.36
N LEU A 225 -5.23 13.49 -2.60
CA LEU A 225 -5.11 12.09 -2.94
C LEU A 225 -6.50 11.43 -2.82
N VAL A 226 -6.81 10.59 -3.79
CA VAL A 226 -7.91 9.63 -3.73
C VAL A 226 -7.29 8.26 -3.87
N LEU A 227 -7.72 7.30 -3.06
CA LEU A 227 -7.26 5.92 -3.15
C LEU A 227 -8.39 5.06 -3.73
N PHE A 228 -8.05 4.22 -4.71
CA PHE A 228 -8.97 3.25 -5.28
C PHE A 228 -8.61 1.90 -4.70
N ASP A 229 -9.48 1.35 -3.85
CA ASP A 229 -9.29 0.03 -3.26
C ASP A 229 -9.84 -1.06 -4.19
N HIS A 230 -9.30 -2.28 -4.06
CA HIS A 230 -9.63 -3.47 -4.83
C HIS A 230 -11.11 -3.88 -4.78
N LEU A 231 -11.83 -3.47 -3.74
CA LEU A 231 -13.14 -4.02 -3.42
C LEU A 231 -14.19 -2.99 -2.99
N PHE A 232 -13.89 -1.70 -2.96
CA PHE A 232 -14.88 -0.69 -2.62
C PHE A 232 -15.40 0.03 -3.86
N SER A 233 -16.60 -0.38 -4.25
CA SER A 233 -17.52 0.45 -5.02
C SER A 233 -17.81 1.68 -4.16
N TYR A 234 -17.30 2.85 -4.55
CA TYR A 234 -17.78 4.09 -3.96
C TYR A 234 -19.24 4.25 -4.39
N HIS A 235 -20.15 3.83 -3.52
CA HIS A 235 -21.59 4.01 -3.76
C HIS A 235 -21.88 5.51 -3.84
N ARG A 236 -22.68 5.87 -4.85
CA ARG A 236 -23.27 7.20 -5.00
C ARG A 236 -24.16 7.55 -3.82
#